data_AF-A0A9D6MY00-F1
#
_entry.id   AF-A0A9D6MY00-F1
#
_cell.length_a   1.000
_cell.length_b   1.000
_cell.length_c   1.000
_cell.angle_alpha   90.00
_cell.angle_beta   90.00
_cell.angle_gamma   90.00
#
_symmetry.space_group_name_H-M   'P 1'
#
loop_
_entity.id
_entity.type
_entity.pdbx_description
1 polymer ?
#
loop_
_entity_poly.entity_id
_entity_poly.type
_entity_poly.pdbx_seq_one_letter_code
_entity_poly.pdbx_strand_id
1 'polypeptide(L)'
;MANEVPSQNGKRNVLLLALFLLLVAIGGGIYAYWRLYAQFYENTDDAYVAGVLADIQPQVAGTVVSISADNTDFVKKGQQLVKLDDVDAVIALEKAKVELIKEILRKGGV
;
A
#
# COMPACT_ATOMS: atom_id res chain seq x y z
N MET A 1 -40.47 74.95 5.50
CA MET A 1 -39.45 74.10 6.13
C MET A 1 -38.64 73.49 5.00
N ALA A 2 -37.47 74.07 4.72
CA ALA A 2 -36.59 73.62 3.63
C ALA A 2 -35.94 72.30 4.02
N ASN A 3 -35.99 71.30 3.13
CA ASN A 3 -35.14 70.12 3.22
C ASN A 3 -34.40 69.98 1.90
N GLU A 4 -33.15 70.41 1.93
CA GLU A 4 -32.20 70.30 0.83
C GLU A 4 -31.64 68.87 0.85
N VAL A 5 -31.86 68.10 -0.21
CA VAL A 5 -31.28 66.76 -0.33
C VAL A 5 -29.88 66.91 -0.93
N PRO A 6 -28.79 66.63 -0.18
CA PRO A 6 -27.46 66.86 -0.70
C PRO A 6 -27.15 65.83 -1.80
N SER A 7 -26.96 66.33 -3.03
CA SER A 7 -26.49 65.56 -4.18
C SER A 7 -25.01 65.14 -3.98
N GLN A 8 -24.79 64.04 -3.25
CA GLN A 8 -23.45 63.46 -3.02
C GLN A 8 -23.06 62.40 -4.08
N ASN A 9 -23.40 62.61 -5.35
CA ASN A 9 -23.22 61.61 -6.42
C ASN A 9 -21.74 61.30 -6.74
N GLY A 10 -20.82 62.27 -6.57
CA GLY A 10 -19.39 62.06 -6.85
C GLY A 10 -18.69 61.13 -5.85
N LYS A 11 -18.97 61.27 -4.55
CA LYS A 11 -18.38 60.43 -3.49
C LYS A 11 -18.86 58.98 -3.60
N ARG A 12 -20.15 58.77 -3.93
CA ARG A 12 -20.74 57.45 -4.16
C ARG A 12 -20.06 56.72 -5.32
N ASN A 13 -19.82 57.41 -6.44
CA ASN A 13 -19.20 56.80 -7.62
C ASN A 13 -17.73 56.43 -7.38
N VAL A 14 -16.99 57.23 -6.61
CA VAL A 14 -15.62 56.89 -6.18
C VAL A 14 -15.62 55.67 -5.25
N LEU A 15 -16.58 55.60 -4.33
CA LEU A 15 -16.74 54.46 -3.43
C LEU A 15 -17.08 53.17 -4.20
N LEU A 16 -17.95 53.26 -5.20
CA LEU A 16 -18.28 52.13 -6.08
C LEU A 16 -17.09 51.69 -6.92
N LEU A 17 -16.30 52.63 -7.45
CA LEU A 17 -15.09 52.33 -8.20
C LEU A 17 -14.03 51.64 -7.31
N ALA A 18 -13.85 52.13 -6.08
CA ALA A 18 -12.93 51.53 -5.11
C ALA A 18 -13.37 50.10 -4.73
N LEU A 19 -14.68 49.89 -4.53
CA LEU A 19 -15.24 48.56 -4.27
C LEU A 19 -15.03 47.61 -5.45
N PHE A 20 -15.23 48.09 -6.68
CA PHE A 20 -15.00 47.30 -7.88
C PHE A 20 -13.53 46.88 -8.00
N LEU A 21 -12.60 47.81 -7.81
CA LEU A 21 -11.16 47.51 -7.84
C LEU A 21 -10.75 46.50 -6.75
N LEU A 22 -11.33 46.62 -5.55
CA LEU A 22 -11.10 45.68 -4.47
C LEU A 22 -11.56 44.26 -4.84
N LEU A 23 -12.76 44.14 -5.41
CA LEU A 23 -13.30 42.86 -5.88
C LEU A 23 -12.44 42.24 -6.99
N VAL A 24 -11.98 43.05 -7.94
CA VAL A 24 -11.09 42.60 -9.02
C VAL A 24 -9.74 42.14 -8.46
N ALA A 25 -9.18 42.86 -7.48
CA ALA A 25 -7.91 42.48 -6.85
C ALA A 25 -8.03 41.15 -6.09
N ILE A 26 -9.11 40.96 -5.33
CA ILE A 26 -9.37 39.71 -4.60
C ILE A 26 -9.60 38.55 -5.58
N GLY A 27 -10.46 38.74 -6.58
CA GLY A 27 -10.75 37.72 -7.60
C GLY A 27 -9.50 37.35 -8.40
N GLY A 28 -8.70 38.34 -8.79
CA GLY A 28 -7.43 38.14 -9.48
C GLY A 28 -6.40 37.40 -8.62
N GLY A 29 -6.33 37.73 -7.32
CA GLY A 29 -5.45 37.04 -6.36
C GLY A 29 -5.83 35.56 -6.18
N ILE A 30 -7.13 35.27 -6.02
CA ILE A 30 -7.63 33.89 -5.91
C ILE A 30 -7.33 33.11 -7.20
N TYR A 31 -7.60 33.70 -8.36
CA TYR A 31 -7.32 33.07 -9.66
C TYR A 31 -5.83 32.78 -9.86
N ALA A 32 -4.96 33.74 -9.53
CA ALA A 32 -3.52 33.57 -9.62
C ALA A 32 -3.02 32.48 -8.66
N TYR A 33 -3.51 32.45 -7.41
CA TYR A 33 -3.17 31.42 -6.44
C TYR A 33 -3.58 30.02 -6.93
N TRP A 34 -4.80 29.88 -7.44
CA TRP A 34 -5.30 28.61 -7.96
C TRP A 34 -4.47 28.11 -9.14
N ARG A 35 -4.15 29.01 -10.08
CA ARG A 35 -3.40 28.70 -11.31
C ARG A 35 -1.89 28.49 -11.08
N LEU A 36 -1.30 29.06 -10.04
CA LEU A 36 0.13 28.90 -9.78
C LEU A 36 0.43 27.75 -8.82
N TYR A 37 -0.46 27.48 -7.86
CA TYR A 37 -0.23 26.51 -6.80
C TYR A 37 -1.28 25.41 -6.79
N ALA A 38 -2.55 25.74 -6.55
CA ALA A 38 -3.55 24.73 -6.21
C ALA A 38 -3.83 23.69 -7.31
N GLN A 39 -3.62 24.02 -8.60
CA GLN A 39 -3.84 23.08 -9.71
C GLN A 39 -2.83 21.92 -9.75
N PHE A 40 -1.68 22.03 -9.07
CA PHE A 40 -0.60 21.05 -9.15
C PHE A 40 -0.47 20.17 -7.90
N TYR A 41 -1.28 20.43 -6.87
CA TYR A 41 -1.24 19.67 -5.62
C TYR A 41 -2.54 18.89 -5.47
N GLU A 42 -2.54 17.69 -6.02
CA GLU A 42 -3.56 16.69 -5.74
C GLU A 42 -3.03 15.80 -4.61
N ASN A 43 -3.52 16.05 -3.39
CA ASN A 43 -3.18 15.22 -2.25
C ASN A 43 -4.15 14.04 -2.24
N THR A 44 -3.72 12.90 -2.78
CA THR A 44 -4.48 11.65 -2.75
C THR A 44 -3.86 10.72 -1.73
N ASP A 45 -4.66 10.34 -0.72
CA ASP A 45 -4.27 9.33 0.27
C ASP A 45 -4.52 7.89 -0.25
N ASP A 46 -5.09 7.75 -1.46
CA ASP A 46 -5.52 6.47 -2.03
C ASP A 46 -4.44 5.84 -2.92
N ALA A 47 -3.21 5.72 -2.40
CA ALA A 47 -2.12 5.01 -3.07
C ALA A 47 -2.15 3.51 -2.71
N TYR A 48 -2.97 2.73 -3.43
CA TYR A 48 -2.95 1.27 -3.30
C TYR A 48 -1.77 0.66 -4.09
N VAL A 49 -0.86 0.01 -3.39
CA VAL A 49 0.21 -0.76 -4.02
C VAL A 49 -0.33 -2.12 -4.46
N ALA A 50 -0.31 -2.39 -5.77
CA ALA A 50 -0.62 -3.71 -6.31
C ALA A 50 0.57 -4.65 -6.03
N GLY A 51 0.46 -5.45 -4.97
CA GLY A 51 1.35 -6.58 -4.71
C GLY A 51 0.81 -7.85 -5.38
N VAL A 52 1.69 -8.67 -5.95
CA VAL A 52 1.33 -10.06 -6.29
C VAL A 52 1.47 -10.88 -5.02
N LEU A 53 0.35 -11.38 -4.48
CA LEU A 53 0.38 -12.31 -3.35
C LEU A 53 0.52 -13.74 -3.88
N ALA A 54 1.44 -14.50 -3.29
CA ALA A 54 1.57 -15.93 -3.53
C ALA A 54 1.35 -16.66 -2.20
N ASP A 55 0.39 -17.59 -2.19
CA ASP A 55 0.13 -18.43 -1.03
C ASP A 55 1.13 -19.60 -0.97
N ILE A 56 1.65 -19.90 0.23
CA ILE A 56 2.68 -20.92 0.44
C ILE A 56 2.07 -22.08 1.23
N GLN A 57 2.02 -23.25 0.60
CA GLN A 57 1.44 -24.46 1.20
C GLN A 57 2.50 -25.56 1.29
N PRO A 58 2.50 -26.35 2.39
CA PRO A 58 3.36 -27.52 2.49
C PRO A 58 2.88 -28.60 1.52
N GLN A 59 3.82 -29.30 0.87
CA GLN A 59 3.49 -30.42 -0.02
C GLN A 59 3.07 -31.69 0.73
N VAL A 60 3.38 -31.76 2.02
CA VAL A 60 3.10 -32.90 2.89
C VAL A 60 2.32 -32.43 4.11
N ALA A 61 1.34 -33.22 4.54
CA ALA A 61 0.63 -32.96 5.79
C ALA A 61 1.55 -33.33 6.97
N GLY A 62 1.60 -32.48 7.99
CA GLY A 62 2.42 -32.71 9.18
C GLY A 62 2.13 -31.68 10.27
N THR A 63 2.57 -31.97 11.49
CA THR A 63 2.41 -31.07 12.63
C THR A 63 3.46 -29.95 12.58
N VAL A 64 3.05 -28.70 12.82
CA VAL A 64 3.97 -27.56 12.85
C VAL A 64 4.79 -27.57 14.14
N VAL A 65 6.11 -27.60 14.01
CA VAL A 65 7.06 -27.59 15.14
C VAL A 65 7.56 -26.18 15.45
N SER A 66 7.73 -25.34 14.42
CA SER A 66 8.13 -23.95 14.61
C SER A 66 7.74 -23.07 13.42
N ILE A 67 7.44 -21.80 13.71
CA ILE A 67 7.21 -20.75 12.72
C ILE A 67 8.40 -19.79 12.82
N SER A 68 9.02 -19.46 11.69
CA SER A 68 10.27 -18.68 11.62
C SER A 68 10.10 -17.35 10.86
N ALA A 69 8.87 -16.97 10.54
CA ALA A 69 8.52 -15.70 9.91
C ALA A 69 7.18 -15.20 10.46
N ASP A 70 7.09 -13.92 10.79
CA ASP A 70 5.86 -13.25 11.21
C ASP A 70 5.24 -12.45 10.05
N ASN A 71 4.00 -11.98 10.27
CA ASN A 71 3.30 -11.16 9.29
C ASN A 71 4.13 -9.92 8.94
N THR A 72 4.24 -9.62 7.64
CA THR A 72 4.99 -8.49 7.05
C THR A 72 6.52 -8.60 7.10
N ASP A 73 7.08 -9.72 7.54
CA ASP A 73 8.53 -9.93 7.52
C ASP A 73 9.10 -10.08 6.11
N PHE A 74 10.25 -9.45 5.87
CA PHE A 74 10.99 -9.59 4.61
C PHE A 74 11.77 -10.90 4.59
N VAL A 75 11.35 -11.84 3.74
CA VAL A 75 11.95 -13.18 3.62
C VAL A 75 12.73 -13.33 2.31
N LYS A 76 13.85 -14.08 2.37
CA LYS A 76 14.67 -14.38 1.19
C LYS A 76 14.28 -15.73 0.58
N LYS A 77 14.56 -15.91 -0.71
CA LYS A 77 14.38 -17.20 -1.39
C LYS A 77 15.19 -18.29 -0.67
N GLY A 78 14.53 -19.39 -0.32
CA GLY A 78 15.15 -20.52 0.39
C GLY A 78 15.18 -20.37 1.92
N GLN A 79 14.67 -19.28 2.47
CA GLN A 79 14.47 -19.15 3.92
C GLN A 79 13.36 -20.09 4.38
N GLN A 80 13.64 -20.87 5.42
CA GLN A 80 12.65 -21.73 6.04
C GLN A 80 11.61 -20.88 6.77
N LEU A 81 10.35 -20.99 6.37
CA LEU A 81 9.24 -20.24 6.96
C LEU A 81 8.55 -21.02 8.08
N VAL A 82 8.37 -22.33 7.85
CA VAL A 82 7.69 -23.24 8.78
C VAL A 82 8.46 -24.55 8.81
N LYS A 83 8.63 -25.12 10.00
CA LYS A 83 9.17 -26.46 10.19
C LYS A 83 8.02 -27.41 10.53
N LEU A 84 7.87 -28.48 9.74
CA LEU A 84 6.97 -29.59 10.04
C LEU A 84 7.75 -30.69 10.76
N ASP A 85 7.04 -31.47 11.57
CA ASP A 85 7.56 -32.68 12.21
C ASP A 85 7.90 -33.73 11.14
N ASP A 86 9.14 -34.23 11.18
CA ASP A 86 9.71 -35.13 10.18
C ASP A 86 9.81 -36.59 10.66
N VAL A 87 9.37 -36.90 11.89
CA VAL A 87 9.51 -38.25 12.48
C VAL A 87 8.94 -39.34 11.57
N ASP A 88 7.71 -39.19 11.07
CA ASP A 88 7.08 -40.18 10.19
C ASP A 88 7.83 -40.31 8.85
N ALA A 89 8.32 -39.19 8.31
CA ALA A 89 9.09 -39.17 7.07
C ALA A 89 10.45 -39.88 7.23
N VAL A 90 11.12 -39.69 8.37
CA VAL A 90 12.37 -40.36 8.71
C VAL A 90 12.16 -41.87 8.85
N ILE A 91 11.13 -42.30 9.57
CA ILE A 91 10.80 -43.72 9.73
C ILE A 91 10.50 -44.38 8.37
N ALA A 92 9.72 -43.71 7.52
CA ALA A 92 9.42 -44.21 6.18
C ALA A 92 10.68 -44.32 5.31
N LEU A 93 11.58 -43.34 5.38
CA LEU A 93 12.85 -43.33 4.66
C LEU A 93 13.75 -44.49 5.11
N GLU A 94 13.86 -44.74 6.42
CA GLU A 94 14.65 -45.84 6.96
C GLU A 94 14.11 -47.20 6.50
N LYS A 95 12.79 -47.39 6.52
CA LYS A 95 12.15 -48.60 6.01
C LYS A 95 12.46 -48.83 4.53
N ALA A 96 12.34 -47.80 3.70
CA ALA A 96 12.63 -47.89 2.26
C ALA A 96 14.11 -48.22 1.99
N LYS A 97 15.04 -47.67 2.78
CA LYS A 97 16.47 -48.02 2.70
C LYS A 97 16.73 -49.47 3.05
N VAL A 98 16.11 -49.98 4.12
CA VAL A 98 16.25 -51.39 4.53
C VAL A 98 15.70 -52.32 3.46
N GLU A 99 14.55 -51.99 2.87
CA GLU A 99 13.96 -52.76 1.77
C GLU A 99 14.86 -52.77 0.53
N LEU A 100 15.42 -51.61 0.15
CA LEU A 100 16.38 -51.50 -0.94
C LEU A 100 17.63 -52.37 -0.70
N ILE A 101 18.20 -52.34 0.52
CA ILE A 101 19.38 -53.15 0.86
C ILE A 101 19.06 -54.64 0.76
N LYS A 102 17.91 -55.08 1.29
CA LYS A 102 17.47 -56.48 1.17
C LYS A 102 17.34 -56.91 -0.28
N GLU A 103 16.79 -56.05 -1.13
CA GLU A 103 16.62 -56.33 -2.56
C GLU A 103 17.96 -56.40 -3.30
N ILE A 104 18.90 -55.50 -2.99
CA ILE A 104 20.26 -55.53 -3.53
C ILE A 104 20.97 -56.83 -3.12
N LEU A 105 20.90 -57.22 -1.84
CA LEU A 105 21.50 -58.47 -1.35
C LEU A 105 20.85 -59.70 -2.01
N ARG A 106 19.55 -59.67 -2.26
CA ARG A 106 18.82 -60.75 -2.96
C ARG A 106 19.24 -60.88 -4.43
N LYS A 107 19.46 -59.76 -5.13
CA LYS A 107 19.86 -59.76 -6.56
C LYS A 107 21.37 -59.97 -6.77
N GLY A 108 22.20 -59.56 -5.83
CA GLY A 108 23.66 -59.73 -5.88
C GLY A 108 24.14 -61.11 -5.40
N GLY A 109 23.25 -61.93 -4.83
CA GLY A 109 23.51 -63.33 -4.51
C GLY A 109 23.19 -64.25 -5.68
N VAL A 110 24.01 -64.21 -6.74
CA VAL A 110 24.11 -65.25 -7.79
C VAL A 110 25.59 -65.50 -8.08
#